data_AF-A0A7M4FI31-F1
#
_entry.id   AF-A0A7M4FI31-F1
#
_cell.length_a   1.000
_cell.length_b   1.000
_cell.length_c   1.000
_cell.angle_alpha   90.00
_cell.angle_beta   90.00
_cell.angle_gamma   90.00
#
_symmetry.space_group_name_H-M   'P 1'
#
loop_
_entity.id
_entity.type
_entity.pdbx_description
1 polymer ?
#
loop_
_entity_poly.entity_id
_entity_poly.type
_entity_poly.pdbx_seq_one_letter_code
_entity_poly.pdbx_strand_id
1 'polypeptide(L)'
;MPRYCLFGDTVNTASRMESTGLPYRIHVNRTTVETLQSLNEGYEIVLRGKTELKGKGIEDTYWLVGKQGFLKPLPEPPDIKPGDPSGLERHVGLLRHLIGGAGPGPQQNKRKRSCFNEEPQSGPNPRIGDPF
;
A
#
# COMPACT_ATOMS: atom_id res chain seq x y z
N MET A 1 -10.71 25.95 6.33
CA MET A 1 -9.33 25.67 6.80
C MET A 1 -8.65 24.80 5.75
N PRO A 2 -7.49 25.20 5.20
CA PRO A 2 -6.84 24.46 4.12
C PRO A 2 -6.35 23.09 4.61
N ARG A 3 -6.56 22.03 3.80
CA ARG A 3 -6.03 20.69 4.01
C ARG A 3 -5.00 20.38 2.93
N TYR A 4 -3.80 20.00 3.33
CA TYR A 4 -2.78 19.52 2.40
C TYR A 4 -3.05 18.04 2.09
N CYS A 5 -3.05 17.70 0.80
CA CYS A 5 -3.23 16.34 0.31
C CYS A 5 -2.05 15.96 -0.58
N LEU A 6 -1.51 14.76 -0.39
CA LEU A 6 -0.49 14.18 -1.26
C LEU A 6 -1.17 13.27 -2.29
N PHE A 7 -0.70 13.31 -3.54
CA PHE A 7 -1.24 12.54 -4.65
C PHE A 7 -0.11 11.86 -5.43
N GLY A 8 -0.41 10.73 -6.07
CA GLY A 8 0.52 10.02 -6.94
C GLY A 8 0.53 8.50 -6.74
N ASP A 9 1.27 7.81 -7.59
CA ASP A 9 1.31 6.33 -7.60
C ASP A 9 1.95 5.75 -6.35
N THR A 10 2.90 6.46 -5.74
CA THR A 10 3.54 6.03 -4.50
C THR A 10 2.55 5.96 -3.35
N VAL A 11 1.68 6.97 -3.18
CA VAL A 11 0.66 6.95 -2.11
C VAL A 11 -0.42 5.91 -2.38
N ASN A 12 -0.76 5.68 -3.66
CA ASN A 12 -1.68 4.61 -4.06
C ASN A 12 -1.09 3.22 -3.78
N THR A 13 0.19 3.02 -4.07
CA THR A 13 0.91 1.76 -3.81
C THR A 13 1.00 1.51 -2.31
N ALA A 14 1.39 2.52 -1.52
CA ALA A 14 1.49 2.42 -0.07
C ALA A 14 0.13 2.08 0.57
N SER A 15 -0.95 2.71 0.13
CA SER A 15 -2.31 2.40 0.62
C SER A 15 -2.74 0.96 0.33
N ARG A 16 -2.33 0.40 -0.83
CA ARG A 16 -2.61 -1.01 -1.17
C ARG A 16 -1.76 -2.00 -0.37
N MET A 17 -0.53 -1.62 -0.07
CA MET A 17 0.34 -2.43 0.78
C MET A 17 -0.16 -2.46 2.22
N GLU A 18 -0.67 -1.33 2.73
CA GLU A 18 -1.33 -1.27 4.03
C GLU A 18 -2.58 -2.16 4.05
N SER A 19 -3.42 -2.07 3.01
CA SER A 19 -4.68 -2.82 2.97
C SER A 19 -4.52 -4.34 2.88
N THR A 20 -3.37 -4.80 2.38
CA THR A 20 -2.98 -6.21 2.31
C THR A 20 -1.99 -6.62 3.40
N GLY A 21 -1.68 -5.69 4.31
CA GLY A 21 -0.79 -5.88 5.44
C GLY A 21 -1.40 -6.76 6.52
N LEU A 22 -0.55 -7.15 7.48
CA LEU A 22 -0.95 -7.87 8.67
C LEU A 22 -0.71 -6.98 9.90
N PRO A 23 -1.54 -7.09 10.94
CA PRO A 23 -1.35 -6.32 12.17
C PRO A 23 0.00 -6.66 12.80
N TYR A 24 0.63 -5.66 13.40
CA TYR A 24 1.95 -5.77 14.04
C TYR A 24 3.09 -6.23 13.11
N ARG A 25 2.94 -6.04 11.79
CA ARG A 25 4.00 -6.29 10.80
C ARG A 25 4.17 -5.11 9.87
N ILE A 26 5.41 -4.89 9.41
CA ILE A 26 5.74 -3.81 8.49
C ILE A 26 5.89 -4.39 7.08
N HIS A 27 4.94 -4.06 6.21
CA HIS A 27 4.90 -4.52 4.82
C HIS A 27 5.76 -3.62 3.93
N VAL A 28 6.75 -4.19 3.23
CA VAL A 28 7.67 -3.43 2.36
C VAL A 28 7.72 -4.03 0.95
N ASN A 29 7.88 -3.17 -0.05
CA ASN A 29 7.98 -3.58 -1.45
C ASN A 29 9.44 -3.81 -1.84
N ARG A 30 9.65 -4.37 -3.03
CA ARG A 30 10.99 -4.70 -3.51
C ARG A 30 11.93 -3.51 -3.55
N THR A 31 11.49 -2.36 -4.09
CA THR A 31 12.35 -1.18 -4.20
C THR A 31 12.80 -0.65 -2.84
N THR A 32 11.94 -0.73 -1.82
CA THR A 32 12.32 -0.39 -0.44
C THR A 32 13.32 -1.39 0.11
N VAL A 33 13.15 -2.68 -0.13
CA VAL A 33 14.12 -3.71 0.29
C VAL A 33 15.50 -3.47 -0.32
N GLU A 34 15.58 -3.19 -1.61
CA GLU A 34 16.84 -2.89 -2.30
C GLU A 34 17.53 -1.67 -1.67
N THR A 35 16.75 -0.64 -1.33
CA THR A 35 17.25 0.54 -0.62
C THR A 35 17.75 0.19 0.78
N LEU A 36 16.99 -0.58 1.57
CA LEU A 36 17.38 -0.98 2.92
C LEU A 36 18.65 -1.85 2.93
N GLN A 37 18.79 -2.71 1.93
CA GLN A 37 20.01 -3.52 1.73
C GLN A 37 21.21 -2.65 1.37
N SER A 38 21.04 -1.64 0.51
CA SER A 38 22.13 -0.73 0.14
C SER A 38 22.66 0.11 1.31
N LEU A 39 21.84 0.39 2.32
CA LEU A 39 22.24 1.11 3.52
C LEU A 39 23.13 0.26 4.45
N ASN A 40 23.07 -1.07 4.32
CA ASN A 40 23.90 -2.02 5.06
C ASN A 40 23.83 -1.88 6.60
N GLU A 41 22.71 -1.40 7.14
CA GLU A 41 22.49 -1.18 8.58
C GLU A 41 21.92 -2.41 9.32
N GLY A 42 22.00 -3.60 8.70
CA GLY A 42 21.57 -4.86 9.33
C GLY A 42 20.06 -5.02 9.47
N TYR A 43 19.26 -4.57 8.50
CA TYR A 43 17.81 -4.81 8.48
C TYR A 43 17.49 -6.29 8.17
N GLU A 44 16.60 -6.88 8.97
CA GLU A 44 16.13 -8.26 8.79
C GLU A 44 14.81 -8.29 8.02
N ILE A 45 14.83 -8.91 6.85
CA ILE A 45 13.74 -8.89 5.87
C ILE A 45 13.38 -10.33 5.51
N VAL A 46 12.09 -10.65 5.54
CA VAL A 46 11.55 -11.98 5.24
C VAL A 46 10.60 -11.92 4.05
N LEU A 47 10.74 -12.84 3.10
CA LEU A 47 9.85 -12.93 1.95
C LEU A 47 8.43 -13.31 2.41
N ARG A 48 7.45 -12.48 2.05
CA ARG A 48 6.03 -12.77 2.25
C ARG A 48 5.48 -13.63 1.11
N GLY A 49 5.85 -13.26 -0.12
CA GLY A 49 5.34 -13.84 -1.36
C GLY A 49 4.84 -12.78 -2.33
N LYS A 50 4.11 -13.24 -3.35
CA LYS A 50 3.61 -12.42 -4.46
C LYS A 50 2.29 -11.74 -4.11
N THR A 51 2.20 -10.44 -4.38
CA THR A 51 0.99 -9.64 -4.17
C THR A 51 0.58 -8.96 -5.46
N GLU A 52 -0.71 -9.01 -5.77
CA GLU A 52 -1.27 -8.30 -6.92
C GLU A 52 -1.52 -6.83 -6.57
N LEU A 53 -0.82 -5.94 -7.26
CA LEU A 53 -0.98 -4.49 -7.16
C LEU A 53 -1.56 -3.97 -8.48
N LYS A 54 -2.76 -3.39 -8.42
CA LYS A 54 -3.41 -2.77 -9.58
C LYS A 54 -2.48 -1.71 -10.18
N GLY A 55 -2.19 -1.84 -11.48
CA GLY A 55 -1.32 -0.92 -12.23
C GLY A 55 0.16 -1.31 -12.26
N LYS A 56 0.65 -2.12 -11.31
CA LYS A 56 2.03 -2.65 -11.30
C LYS A 56 2.13 -4.15 -11.61
N GLY A 57 1.02 -4.87 -11.49
CA GLY A 57 0.98 -6.32 -11.67
C GLY A 57 1.33 -7.07 -10.39
N ILE A 58 1.87 -8.27 -10.54
CA ILE A 58 2.23 -9.14 -9.41
C ILE A 58 3.68 -8.83 -9.02
N GLU A 59 3.88 -8.33 -7.81
CA GLU A 59 5.20 -7.99 -7.27
C GLU A 59 5.51 -8.82 -6.02
N ASP A 60 6.78 -9.19 -5.85
CA ASP A 60 7.26 -9.83 -4.62
C ASP A 60 7.29 -8.82 -3.48
N THR A 61 6.76 -9.22 -2.34
CA THR A 61 6.62 -8.39 -1.15
C THR A 61 7.28 -9.04 0.05
N TYR A 62 7.67 -8.20 1.02
CA TYR A 62 8.50 -8.63 2.13
C TYR A 62 8.00 -8.05 3.46
N TRP A 63 8.33 -8.73 4.54
CA TRP A 63 8.15 -8.26 5.91
C TRP A 63 9.47 -7.75 6.44
N LEU A 64 9.47 -6.53 6.97
CA LEU A 64 10.57 -6.04 7.80
C LEU A 64 10.34 -6.52 9.23
N VAL A 65 11.23 -7.39 9.73
CA VAL A 65 11.08 -8.11 11.00
C VAL A 65 11.91 -7.49 12.12
N GLY A 66 13.05 -6.89 11.77
CA GLY A 66 13.95 -6.35 12.76
C GLY A 66 15.10 -5.57 12.17
N LYS A 67 15.97 -5.11 13.06
CA LYS A 67 17.23 -4.45 12.73
C LYS A 67 18.27 -4.87 13.77
N GLN A 68 19.47 -5.21 13.32
CA GLN A 68 20.59 -5.46 14.20
C GLN A 68 20.85 -4.24 15.11
N GLY A 69 20.98 -4.48 16.42
CA GLY A 69 21.14 -3.42 17.41
C GLY A 69 19.83 -2.79 17.91
N PHE A 70 18.66 -3.23 17.43
CA PHE A 70 17.37 -2.83 18.00
C PHE A 70 17.01 -3.73 19.18
N LEU A 71 17.31 -3.27 20.40
CA LEU A 71 17.14 -4.05 21.65
C LEU A 71 15.75 -3.93 22.29
N LYS A 72 14.83 -3.18 21.69
CA LYS A 72 13.47 -3.04 22.25
C LYS A 72 12.63 -4.24 21.81
N PRO A 73 11.88 -4.87 22.73
CA PRO A 73 10.98 -5.95 22.37
C PRO A 73 9.92 -5.40 21.41
N LEU A 74 9.84 -6.01 20.22
CA LEU A 74 8.75 -5.75 19.29
C LEU A 74 7.49 -6.46 19.81
N PRO A 75 6.29 -5.89 19.61
CA PRO A 75 5.05 -6.59 19.93
C PRO A 75 5.01 -7.91 19.15
N GLU A 76 4.69 -8.99 19.84
CA GLU A 76 4.61 -10.31 19.21
C GLU A 76 3.48 -10.31 18.17
N PRO A 77 3.79 -10.56 16.90
CA PRO A 77 2.76 -10.66 15.88
C PRO A 77 1.90 -11.90 16.16
N PRO A 78 0.58 -11.82 15.97
CA PRO A 78 -0.28 -13.00 16.11
C PRO A 78 0.20 -14.13 15.17
N ASP A 79 0.18 -15.36 15.68
CA ASP A 79 0.63 -16.56 14.97
C ASP A 79 -0.36 -16.92 13.85
N ILE A 80 -0.16 -16.32 12.68
CA ILE A 80 -0.90 -16.66 11.47
C ILE A 80 -0.03 -17.66 10.73
N LYS A 81 -0.34 -18.94 10.88
CA LYS A 81 0.38 -20.02 10.18
C LYS A 81 0.26 -19.81 8.67
N PRO A 82 1.36 -19.94 7.91
CA PRO A 82 1.32 -19.91 6.44
C PRO A 82 0.53 -21.12 5.95
N GLY A 83 -0.78 -20.94 5.73
CA GLY A 83 -1.71 -22.02 5.40
C GLY A 83 -3.13 -21.80 5.91
N ASP A 84 -3.38 -20.83 6.79
CA ASP A 84 -4.73 -20.53 7.25
C ASP A 84 -5.34 -19.33 6.47
N PRO A 85 -6.22 -19.56 5.48
CA PRO A 85 -6.81 -18.49 4.68
C PRO A 85 -7.75 -17.59 5.49
N SER A 86 -8.13 -17.99 6.71
CA SER A 86 -9.20 -17.34 7.47
C SER A 86 -8.77 -16.06 8.20
N GLY A 87 -7.47 -15.90 8.51
CA GLY A 87 -6.93 -14.70 9.16
C GLY A 87 -6.59 -13.58 8.16
N LEU A 88 -6.06 -13.94 6.99
CA LEU A 88 -5.68 -13.00 5.94
C LEU A 88 -6.91 -12.43 5.20
N GLU A 89 -7.92 -13.25 4.91
CA GLU A 89 -9.15 -12.80 4.24
C GLU A 89 -10.00 -11.84 5.08
N ARG A 90 -10.06 -11.98 6.41
CA ARG A 90 -10.91 -11.14 7.27
C ARG A 90 -10.45 -9.69 7.30
N HIS A 91 -9.15 -9.43 7.28
CA HIS A 91 -8.61 -8.07 7.27
C HIS A 91 -8.67 -7.47 5.86
N VAL A 92 -8.28 -8.26 4.85
CA VAL A 92 -8.21 -7.80 3.45
C VAL A 92 -9.60 -7.63 2.83
N GLY A 93 -10.58 -8.46 3.18
CA GLY A 93 -11.96 -8.40 2.68
C GLY A 93 -12.74 -7.16 3.13
N LEU A 94 -12.44 -6.63 4.33
CA LEU A 94 -13.03 -5.38 4.83
C LEU A 94 -12.48 -4.16 4.08
N LEU A 95 -11.18 -4.19 3.74
CA LEU A 95 -10.50 -3.12 3.01
C LEU A 95 -10.75 -3.16 1.50
N ARG A 96 -10.99 -4.34 0.90
CA ARG A 96 -11.39 -4.48 -0.51
C ARG A 96 -12.69 -3.71 -0.83
N HIS A 97 -13.61 -3.60 0.14
CA HIS A 97 -14.82 -2.78 0.02
C HIS A 97 -14.57 -1.27 0.10
N LEU A 98 -13.43 -0.83 0.65
CA LEU A 98 -13.09 0.59 0.79
C LEU A 98 -12.30 1.13 -0.41
N ILE A 99 -11.68 0.26 -1.21
CA ILE A 99 -10.77 0.64 -2.31
C ILE A 99 -11.32 0.21 -3.70
N GLY A 100 -12.46 -0.48 -3.75
CA GLY A 100 -13.14 -0.91 -4.97
C GLY A 100 -14.37 -0.07 -5.33
N GLY A 101 -14.31 0.64 -6.47
CA GLY A 101 -15.44 1.37 -7.05
C GLY A 101 -16.45 0.48 -7.78
N ALA A 102 -17.70 0.98 -7.79
CA ALA A 102 -18.80 0.74 -8.73
C ALA A 102 -19.32 -0.70 -8.96
N GLY A 103 -20.47 -1.01 -8.35
CA GLY A 103 -21.52 -1.85 -8.94
C GLY A 103 -22.82 -1.03 -9.03
N PRO A 104 -23.71 -1.24 -10.03
CA PRO A 104 -24.95 -0.48 -10.15
C PRO A 104 -26.03 -1.06 -9.23
N GLY A 105 -26.54 -0.26 -8.29
CA GLY A 105 -27.63 -0.66 -7.40
C GLY A 105 -28.02 0.45 -6.41
N PRO A 106 -29.32 0.57 -6.04
CA PRO A 106 -29.95 1.86 -5.78
C PRO A 106 -29.71 2.46 -4.39
N GLN A 107 -29.91 3.78 -4.34
CA GLN A 107 -29.78 4.71 -3.22
C GLN A 107 -30.02 4.11 -1.82
N GLN A 108 -29.03 4.21 -0.92
CA GLN A 108 -29.29 4.58 0.47
C GLN A 108 -28.17 5.45 1.06
N ASN A 109 -28.64 6.49 1.74
CA ASN A 109 -27.94 7.64 2.29
C ASN A 109 -27.02 7.25 3.48
N LYS A 110 -25.70 7.23 3.29
CA LYS A 110 -24.72 7.22 4.39
C LYS A 110 -23.52 8.11 4.06
N ARG A 111 -23.22 9.00 5.02
CA ARG A 111 -22.22 10.07 4.99
C ARG A 111 -20.87 9.59 4.42
N LYS A 112 -20.62 9.90 3.14
CA LYS A 112 -19.31 9.76 2.49
C LYS A 112 -18.30 10.61 3.27
N ARG A 113 -17.28 9.98 3.86
CA ARG A 113 -16.00 10.64 4.09
C ARG A 113 -15.44 10.94 2.69
N SER A 114 -15.75 12.12 2.20
CA SER A 114 -15.31 12.61 0.90
C SER A 114 -13.84 13.02 0.98
N CYS A 115 -13.02 12.35 0.20
CA CYS A 115 -11.84 12.90 -0.49
C CYS A 115 -11.24 11.80 -1.38
N PHE A 116 -11.99 11.35 -2.39
CA PHE A 116 -11.43 10.78 -3.60
C PHE A 116 -12.49 10.96 -4.68
N ASN A 117 -12.39 12.07 -5.42
CA ASN A 117 -13.20 12.29 -6.60
C ASN A 117 -12.27 12.27 -7.81
N GLU A 118 -12.84 11.73 -8.88
CA GLU A 118 -12.27 11.24 -10.12
C GLU A 118 -11.46 12.27 -10.94
N GLU A 119 -10.64 11.72 -11.82
CA GLU A 119 -9.90 12.39 -12.90
C GLU A 119 -10.75 13.38 -13.72
N PRO A 120 -10.11 14.40 -14.31
CA PRO A 120 -10.46 14.81 -15.66
C PRO A 120 -9.29 14.53 -16.62
N GLN A 121 -9.71 14.14 -17.83
CA GLN A 121 -8.92 13.63 -18.94
C GLN A 121 -7.80 14.58 -19.40
N SER A 122 -6.75 13.96 -19.93
CA SER A 122 -5.61 14.54 -20.63
C SER A 122 -5.97 15.64 -21.63
N GLY A 123 -5.49 16.86 -21.40
CA GLY A 123 -5.38 17.93 -22.41
C GLY A 123 -3.93 18.03 -22.93
N PRO A 124 -3.71 18.44 -24.20
CA PRO A 124 -2.38 18.47 -24.79
C PRO A 124 -1.53 19.62 -24.22
N ASN A 125 -0.25 19.31 -24.02
CA ASN A 125 0.78 20.18 -23.44
C ASN A 125 1.13 21.35 -24.38
N PRO A 126 1.12 22.63 -23.96
CA PRO A 126 1.53 23.73 -24.82
C PRO A 126 3.05 23.69 -25.05
N ARG A 127 3.45 23.67 -26.32
CA ARG A 127 4.84 23.81 -26.76
C ARG A 127 5.40 25.16 -26.32
N ILE A 128 6.45 25.12 -25.52
CA ILE A 128 7.28 26.27 -25.18
C ILE A 128 8.02 26.68 -26.46
N GLY A 129 7.86 27.95 -26.83
CA GLY A 129 8.43 28.56 -28.02
C GLY A 129 9.95 28.62 -27.97
N ASP A 130 10.52 28.28 -29.12
CA ASP A 130 11.89 28.40 -29.57
C ASP A 130 12.37 29.88 -29.61
N PRO A 131 13.67 30.13 -29.40
CA PRO A 131 14.22 31.49 -29.30
C PRO A 131 14.53 32.09 -30.69
N PHE A 132 14.30 33.39 -30.82
CA PHE A 132 15.04 34.27 -31.74
C PHE A 132 16.14 34.98 -30.95
#